data_AF-A0A7C5WHJ5-F1
#
_entry.id   AF-A0A7C5WHJ5-F1
#
_cell.length_a   1.000
_cell.length_b   1.000
_cell.length_c   1.000
_cell.angle_alpha   90.00
_cell.angle_beta   90.00
_cell.angle_gamma   90.00
#
_symmetry.space_group_name_H-M   'P 1'
#
loop_
_entity.id
_entity.type
_entity.pdbx_description
1 polymer ?
#
loop_
_entity_poly.entity_id
_entity_poly.type
_entity_poly.pdbx_seq_one_letter_code
_entity_poly.pdbx_strand_id
1 'polypeptide(L)'
;MKVARAYEWSFAAAGARRALSLAGLVMALSFAGFGAMLRALHLPLWPGLLSTIFVWALPGQVVMVEGLAAGLPLPLVAAAVTLTAVRLMPMVVLVLARARLPGASAWPAWWAAHYIAATVWIVSDMHLDAVPRPGRLPWVIGLGTALLTGMVAATATGYLLAGRLPVALAATLVLFTPAFFFIALLDGARHRADWLAIAAGALAGPALRIVWPGFDMLLAGLGGGTLAFLIGRLGRGRAGR
;
A
#
# COMPACT_ATOMS: atom_id res chain seq x y z
N MET A 1 28.98 -30.85 -3.40
CA MET A 1 28.52 -29.83 -2.44
C MET A 1 28.07 -28.61 -3.23
N LYS A 2 26.75 -28.34 -3.35
CA LYS A 2 26.27 -27.11 -4.03
C LYS A 2 26.61 -25.92 -3.13
N VAL A 3 27.47 -25.02 -3.58
CA VAL A 3 27.76 -23.76 -2.87
C VAL A 3 26.42 -23.03 -2.70
N ALA A 4 25.99 -22.84 -1.46
CA ALA A 4 24.80 -22.07 -1.16
C ALA A 4 25.01 -20.65 -1.70
N ARG A 5 24.15 -20.21 -2.63
CA ARG A 5 24.26 -18.85 -3.16
C ARG A 5 23.92 -17.86 -2.04
N ALA A 6 24.77 -16.86 -1.85
CA ALA A 6 24.59 -15.81 -0.86
C ALA A 6 23.95 -14.56 -1.50
N TYR A 7 23.25 -13.78 -0.67
CA TYR A 7 22.75 -12.46 -1.06
C TYR A 7 23.86 -11.42 -0.97
N GLU A 8 23.88 -10.49 -1.92
CA GLU A 8 24.83 -9.37 -1.95
C GLU A 8 24.20 -8.14 -1.26
N TRP A 9 24.48 -7.97 0.03
CA TRP A 9 23.85 -6.95 0.87
C TRP A 9 24.28 -5.50 0.56
N SER A 10 25.32 -5.30 -0.23
CA SER A 10 25.74 -3.97 -0.71
C SER A 10 24.64 -3.24 -1.48
N PHE A 11 23.71 -3.97 -2.10
CA PHE A 11 22.58 -3.41 -2.83
C PHE A 11 21.48 -2.82 -1.93
N ALA A 12 21.49 -3.08 -0.61
CA ALA A 12 20.51 -2.52 0.31
C ALA A 12 20.57 -0.99 0.34
N ALA A 13 21.77 -0.39 0.34
CA ALA A 13 21.93 1.05 0.28
C ALA A 13 21.39 1.64 -1.05
N ALA A 14 21.58 0.93 -2.16
CA ALA A 14 21.02 1.34 -3.44
C ALA A 14 19.49 1.30 -3.45
N GLY A 15 18.88 0.33 -2.77
CA GLY A 15 17.42 0.27 -2.54
C GLY A 15 16.92 1.40 -1.65
N ALA A 16 17.60 1.65 -0.54
CA ALA A 16 17.25 2.73 0.39
C ALA A 16 17.21 4.11 -0.28
N ARG A 17 18.16 4.40 -1.19
CA ARG A 17 18.15 5.66 -1.95
C ARG A 17 16.92 5.85 -2.83
N ARG A 18 16.25 4.76 -3.25
CA ARG A 18 15.03 4.83 -4.07
C ARG A 18 13.79 5.19 -3.25
N ALA A 19 13.88 5.15 -1.92
CA ALA A 19 12.86 5.74 -1.06
C ALA A 19 12.80 7.27 -1.21
N LEU A 20 13.89 7.93 -1.63
CA LEU A 20 13.90 9.36 -1.97
C LEU A 20 13.34 9.62 -3.38
N SER A 21 12.15 9.09 -3.63
CA SER A 21 11.40 9.26 -4.88
C SER A 21 10.09 10.00 -4.61
N LEU A 22 9.40 10.42 -5.68
CA LEU A 22 8.07 11.01 -5.57
C LEU A 22 7.13 10.12 -4.74
N ALA A 23 7.19 8.81 -4.95
CA ALA A 23 6.38 7.86 -4.21
C ALA A 23 6.72 7.86 -2.70
N GLY A 24 8.00 7.96 -2.32
CA GLY A 24 8.38 8.09 -0.92
C GLY A 24 7.97 9.42 -0.29
N LEU A 25 8.00 10.52 -1.04
CA LEU A 25 7.52 11.83 -0.59
C LEU A 25 6.00 11.81 -0.32
N VAL A 26 5.23 11.18 -1.22
CA VAL A 26 3.78 10.98 -1.01
C VAL A 26 3.51 10.17 0.25
N MET A 27 4.28 9.10 0.50
CA MET A 27 4.16 8.32 1.73
C MET A 27 4.48 9.17 2.96
N ALA A 28 5.57 9.94 2.94
CA ALA A 28 5.92 10.81 4.06
C ALA A 28 4.80 11.83 4.38
N LEU A 29 4.26 12.53 3.37
CA LEU A 29 3.16 13.48 3.59
C LEU A 29 1.91 12.80 4.16
N SER A 30 1.59 11.61 3.67
CA SER A 30 0.39 10.90 4.11
C SER A 30 0.51 10.35 5.52
N PHE A 31 1.70 9.89 5.90
CA PHE A 31 1.99 9.45 7.26
C PHE A 31 2.10 10.62 8.24
N ALA A 32 2.57 11.80 7.79
CA ALA A 32 2.40 13.02 8.57
C ALA A 32 0.92 13.36 8.80
N GLY A 33 0.08 13.20 7.79
CA GLY A 33 -1.38 13.29 7.94
C GLY A 33 -1.92 12.30 8.97
N PHE A 34 -1.50 11.03 8.89
CA PHE A 34 -1.90 10.00 9.86
C PHE A 34 -1.51 10.35 11.29
N GLY A 35 -0.29 10.85 11.49
CA GLY A 35 0.16 11.39 12.77
C GLY A 35 -0.75 12.50 13.30
N ALA A 36 -1.16 13.41 12.42
CA ALA A 36 -2.07 14.48 12.81
C ALA A 36 -3.49 13.98 13.15
N MET A 37 -3.99 12.97 12.43
CA MET A 37 -5.26 12.32 12.74
C MET A 37 -5.23 11.64 14.12
N LEU A 38 -4.15 10.91 14.44
CA LEU A 38 -3.99 10.30 15.77
C LEU A 38 -4.10 11.35 16.89
N ARG A 39 -3.47 12.52 16.69
CA ARG A 39 -3.56 13.62 17.67
C ARG A 39 -4.97 14.21 17.76
N ALA A 40 -5.65 14.40 16.63
CA ALA A 40 -7.02 14.91 16.58
C ALA A 40 -8.03 13.99 17.28
N LEU A 41 -7.78 12.68 17.23
CA LEU A 41 -8.59 11.65 17.91
C LEU A 41 -8.14 11.39 19.36
N HIS A 42 -7.24 12.22 19.91
CA HIS A 42 -6.67 12.07 21.25
C HIS A 42 -6.02 10.70 21.51
N LEU A 43 -5.56 10.02 20.45
CA LEU A 43 -4.86 8.75 20.58
C LEU A 43 -3.39 8.98 20.97
N PRO A 44 -2.80 8.09 21.79
CA PRO A 44 -1.40 8.18 22.19
C PRO A 44 -0.46 7.92 21.00
N LEU A 45 0.65 8.66 20.95
CA LEU A 45 1.65 8.56 19.89
C LEU A 45 2.24 7.15 19.77
N TRP A 46 2.61 6.54 20.90
CA TRP A 46 3.33 5.25 20.92
C TRP A 46 2.57 4.12 20.20
N PRO A 47 1.30 3.82 20.54
CA PRO A 47 0.49 2.87 19.75
C PRO A 47 0.34 3.26 18.28
N GLY A 48 0.27 4.56 17.97
CA GLY A 48 0.26 5.06 16.60
C GLY A 48 1.53 4.72 15.82
N LEU A 49 2.71 4.88 16.42
CA LEU A 49 3.99 4.49 15.82
C LEU A 49 4.10 2.97 15.68
N LEU A 50 3.65 2.19 16.69
CA LEU A 50 3.61 0.74 16.59
C LEU A 50 2.71 0.27 15.43
N SER A 51 1.57 0.91 15.22
CA SER A 51 0.71 0.62 14.07
C SER A 51 1.42 0.91 12.73
N THR A 52 2.27 1.95 12.71
CA THR A 52 3.08 2.28 11.53
C THR A 52 4.20 1.27 11.31
N ILE A 53 4.66 0.56 12.33
CA ILE A 53 5.69 -0.47 12.20
C ILE A 53 5.11 -1.82 11.76
N PHE A 54 3.95 -2.20 12.32
CA PHE A 54 3.38 -3.53 12.15
C PHE A 54 2.30 -3.63 11.07
N VAL A 55 1.60 -2.53 10.75
CA VAL A 55 0.55 -2.52 9.74
C VAL A 55 1.01 -1.75 8.50
N TRP A 56 1.54 -0.52 8.68
CA TRP A 56 2.07 0.45 7.68
C TRP A 56 1.30 0.64 6.36
N ALA A 57 0.24 -0.11 6.11
CA ALA A 57 -0.70 0.09 5.03
C ALA A 57 -1.69 1.15 5.52
N LEU A 58 -1.53 2.37 5.04
CA LEU A 58 -2.32 3.53 5.49
C LEU A 58 -3.84 3.24 5.52
N PRO A 59 -4.46 2.58 4.51
CA PRO A 59 -5.89 2.25 4.57
C PRO A 59 -6.24 1.31 5.72
N GLY A 60 -5.40 0.30 6.00
CA GLY A 60 -5.59 -0.59 7.14
C GLY A 60 -5.45 0.15 8.47
N GLN A 61 -4.52 1.12 8.57
CA GLN A 61 -4.38 1.93 9.78
C GLN A 61 -5.56 2.88 10.02
N VAL A 62 -6.13 3.46 8.97
CA VAL A 62 -7.35 4.29 9.09
C VAL A 62 -8.52 3.42 9.57
N VAL A 63 -8.75 2.26 8.95
CA VAL A 63 -9.78 1.30 9.39
C VAL A 63 -9.57 0.86 10.84
N MET A 64 -8.32 0.63 11.23
CA MET A 64 -7.98 0.27 12.60
C MET A 64 -8.34 1.39 13.58
N VAL A 65 -7.92 2.62 13.28
CA VAL A 65 -8.16 3.78 14.14
C VAL A 65 -9.65 4.12 14.23
N GLU A 66 -10.37 4.11 13.11
CA GLU A 66 -11.83 4.35 13.08
C GLU A 66 -12.59 3.26 13.83
N GLY A 67 -12.24 1.99 13.63
CA GLY A 67 -12.87 0.87 14.32
C GLY A 67 -12.66 0.91 15.84
N LEU A 68 -11.44 1.25 16.28
CA LEU A 68 -11.15 1.45 17.70
C LEU A 68 -11.89 2.66 18.28
N ALA A 69 -11.95 3.78 17.55
CA ALA A 69 -12.68 4.98 17.98
C ALA A 69 -14.20 4.74 18.05
N ALA A 70 -14.74 3.86 17.20
CA ALA A 70 -16.14 3.44 17.22
C ALA A 70 -16.45 2.38 18.31
N GLY A 71 -15.45 1.96 19.11
CA GLY A 71 -15.64 0.98 20.18
C GLY A 71 -15.85 -0.46 19.68
N LEU A 72 -15.42 -0.79 18.46
CA LEU A 72 -15.53 -2.15 17.94
C LEU A 72 -14.61 -3.12 18.69
N PRO A 73 -15.01 -4.40 18.87
CA PRO A 73 -14.15 -5.42 19.46
C PRO A 73 -12.86 -5.62 18.65
N LEU A 74 -11.73 -5.80 19.32
CA LEU A 74 -10.42 -6.03 18.69
C LEU A 74 -10.41 -7.12 17.60
N PRO A 75 -11.08 -8.28 17.77
CA PRO A 75 -11.11 -9.30 16.72
C PRO A 75 -11.78 -8.81 15.43
N LEU A 76 -12.82 -7.96 15.54
CA LEU A 76 -13.51 -7.41 14.38
C LEU A 76 -12.64 -6.38 13.65
N VAL A 77 -11.95 -5.52 14.42
CA VAL A 77 -10.96 -4.58 13.86
C VAL A 77 -9.83 -5.36 13.16
N ALA A 78 -9.30 -6.40 13.79
CA ALA A 78 -8.24 -7.23 13.21
C ALA A 78 -8.70 -7.93 11.92
N ALA A 79 -9.93 -8.45 11.88
CA ALA A 79 -10.51 -9.03 10.68
C ALA A 79 -10.64 -8.00 9.56
N ALA A 80 -11.17 -6.80 9.84
CA ALA A 80 -11.30 -5.73 8.87
C ALA A 80 -9.94 -5.30 8.30
N VAL A 81 -8.94 -5.09 9.15
CA VAL A 81 -7.57 -4.75 8.74
C VAL A 81 -6.96 -5.87 7.89
N THR A 82 -7.12 -7.13 8.30
CA THR A 82 -6.60 -8.28 7.55
C THR A 82 -7.22 -8.36 6.15
N LEU A 83 -8.54 -8.23 6.04
CA LEU A 83 -9.25 -8.22 4.76
C LEU A 83 -8.77 -7.08 3.86
N THR A 84 -8.49 -5.90 4.43
CA THR A 84 -7.91 -4.78 3.66
C THR A 84 -6.48 -5.06 3.19
N ALA A 85 -5.73 -5.89 3.91
CA ALA A 85 -4.34 -6.25 3.61
C ALA A 85 -4.22 -7.40 2.60
N VAL A 86 -5.20 -8.31 2.51
CA VAL A 86 -5.18 -9.46 1.58
C VAL A 86 -4.94 -9.04 0.13
N ARG A 87 -5.42 -7.86 -0.28
CA ARG A 87 -5.20 -7.32 -1.64
C ARG A 87 -3.73 -7.05 -1.97
N LEU A 88 -2.84 -7.00 -0.98
CA LEU A 88 -1.40 -6.84 -1.17
C LEU A 88 -0.71 -8.18 -1.46
N MET A 89 -1.36 -9.32 -1.23
CA MET A 89 -0.77 -10.64 -1.44
C MET A 89 -0.25 -10.86 -2.86
N PRO A 90 -0.96 -10.49 -3.95
CA PRO A 90 -0.42 -10.60 -5.30
C PRO A 90 0.87 -9.80 -5.48
N MET A 91 0.96 -8.61 -4.89
CA MET A 91 2.16 -7.76 -4.97
C MET A 91 3.36 -8.42 -4.28
N VAL A 92 3.14 -9.01 -3.09
CA VAL A 92 4.17 -9.76 -2.36
C VAL A 92 4.70 -10.92 -3.21
N VAL A 93 3.79 -11.73 -3.77
CA VAL A 93 4.15 -12.89 -4.60
C VAL A 93 4.95 -12.46 -5.83
N LEU A 94 4.51 -11.40 -6.53
CA LEU A 94 5.17 -10.91 -7.75
C LEU A 94 6.59 -10.38 -7.49
N VAL A 95 6.78 -9.60 -6.42
CA VAL A 95 8.11 -9.08 -6.06
C VAL A 95 9.03 -10.21 -5.62
N LEU A 96 8.56 -11.10 -4.72
CA LEU A 96 9.40 -12.18 -4.20
C LEU A 96 9.77 -13.20 -5.27
N ALA A 97 8.88 -13.49 -6.23
CA ALA A 97 9.20 -14.37 -7.36
C ALA A 97 10.37 -13.83 -8.21
N ARG A 98 10.52 -12.50 -8.31
CA ARG A 98 11.62 -11.84 -9.04
C ARG A 98 12.87 -11.62 -8.19
N ALA A 99 12.69 -11.40 -6.89
CA ALA A 99 13.76 -10.99 -5.98
C ALA A 99 14.47 -12.17 -5.28
N ARG A 100 13.74 -13.26 -4.98
CA ARG A 100 14.28 -14.40 -4.23
C ARG A 100 15.30 -15.15 -5.08
N LEU A 101 16.41 -15.54 -4.44
CA LEU A 101 17.47 -16.32 -5.08
C LEU A 101 17.25 -17.82 -4.81
N PRO A 102 17.09 -18.66 -5.86
CA PRO A 102 16.96 -20.11 -5.68
C PRO A 102 18.21 -20.68 -4.99
N GLY A 103 18.01 -21.48 -3.94
CA GLY A 103 19.09 -22.09 -3.16
C GLY A 103 19.71 -21.20 -2.08
N ALA A 104 19.20 -19.97 -1.88
CA ALA A 104 19.55 -19.10 -0.76
C ALA A 104 18.55 -19.24 0.41
N SER A 105 18.92 -18.74 1.59
CA SER A 105 18.05 -18.71 2.77
C SER A 105 16.72 -18.00 2.51
N ALA A 106 15.64 -18.52 3.10
CA ALA A 106 14.31 -17.94 3.02
C ALA A 106 14.07 -16.82 4.04
N TRP A 107 14.90 -16.71 5.08
CA TRP A 107 14.73 -15.71 6.14
C TRP A 107 14.65 -14.27 5.63
N PRO A 108 15.55 -13.79 4.75
CA PRO A 108 15.45 -12.46 4.17
C PRO A 108 14.17 -12.25 3.35
N ALA A 109 13.59 -13.31 2.79
CA ALA A 109 12.35 -13.21 2.02
C ALA A 109 11.13 -12.96 2.94
N TRP A 110 11.13 -13.52 4.15
CA TRP A 110 10.12 -13.20 5.17
C TRP A 110 10.18 -11.75 5.60
N TRP A 111 11.39 -11.21 5.82
CA TRP A 111 11.57 -9.78 6.09
C TRP A 111 11.12 -8.91 4.92
N ALA A 112 11.48 -9.27 3.69
CA ALA A 112 11.02 -8.55 2.51
C ALA A 112 9.48 -8.58 2.39
N ALA A 113 8.82 -9.69 2.72
CA ALA A 113 7.36 -9.79 2.71
C ALA A 113 6.70 -8.76 3.64
N HIS A 114 7.28 -8.51 4.82
CA HIS A 114 6.85 -7.44 5.73
C HIS A 114 7.06 -6.04 5.17
N TYR A 115 7.89 -5.82 4.15
CA TYR A 115 8.03 -4.48 3.59
C TYR A 115 7.18 -4.26 2.35
N ILE A 116 6.75 -5.33 1.68
CA ILE A 116 6.10 -5.21 0.39
C ILE A 116 4.66 -4.70 0.55
N ALA A 117 4.50 -3.43 0.21
CA ALA A 117 3.22 -2.78 -0.06
C ALA A 117 3.19 -2.26 -1.51
N ALA A 118 2.11 -1.57 -1.89
CA ALA A 118 1.95 -1.00 -3.24
C ALA A 118 3.16 -0.15 -3.67
N THR A 119 3.69 0.69 -2.78
CA THR A 119 4.85 1.54 -3.07
C THR A 119 6.11 0.73 -3.38
N VAL A 120 6.43 -0.27 -2.55
CA VAL A 120 7.59 -1.15 -2.78
C VAL A 120 7.40 -1.94 -4.06
N TRP A 121 6.18 -2.42 -4.34
CA TRP A 121 5.85 -3.12 -5.58
C TRP A 121 6.06 -2.23 -6.81
N ILE A 122 5.50 -1.02 -6.86
CA ILE A 122 5.66 -0.09 -8.00
C ILE A 122 7.14 0.20 -8.23
N VAL A 123 7.87 0.58 -7.18
CA VAL A 123 9.28 0.96 -7.30
C VAL A 123 10.14 -0.25 -7.71
N SER A 124 9.80 -1.45 -7.21
CA SER A 124 10.43 -2.70 -7.65
C SER A 124 10.11 -2.99 -9.11
N ASP A 125 8.87 -2.83 -9.55
CA ASP A 125 8.49 -3.11 -10.93
C ASP A 125 9.28 -2.26 -11.92
N MET A 126 9.50 -0.98 -11.58
CA MET A 126 10.27 -0.04 -12.39
C MET A 126 11.79 -0.28 -12.41
N HIS A 127 12.39 -0.84 -11.34
CA HIS A 127 13.85 -0.80 -11.16
C HIS A 127 14.52 -2.14 -10.84
N LEU A 128 13.76 -3.14 -10.37
CA LEU A 128 14.31 -4.38 -9.82
C LEU A 128 15.07 -5.19 -10.88
N ASP A 129 14.66 -5.12 -12.14
CA ASP A 129 15.31 -5.89 -13.21
C ASP A 129 16.70 -5.38 -13.57
N ALA A 130 16.98 -4.10 -13.32
CA ALA A 130 18.32 -3.52 -13.47
C ALA A 130 19.28 -3.95 -12.35
N VAL A 131 18.79 -4.56 -11.26
CA VAL A 131 19.61 -5.05 -10.15
C VAL A 131 20.04 -6.51 -10.42
N PRO A 132 21.33 -6.86 -10.28
CA PRO A 132 21.80 -8.23 -10.38
C PRO A 132 21.05 -9.18 -9.43
N ARG A 133 20.78 -10.42 -9.87
CA ARG A 133 19.94 -11.36 -9.10
C ARG A 133 20.35 -11.54 -7.63
N PRO A 134 21.65 -11.63 -7.26
CA PRO A 134 22.06 -11.75 -5.86
C PRO A 134 21.72 -10.51 -4.99
N GLY A 135 21.60 -9.34 -5.61
CA GLY A 135 21.34 -8.06 -4.94
C GLY A 135 19.86 -7.66 -4.86
N ARG A 136 18.96 -8.34 -5.58
CA ARG A 136 17.54 -7.94 -5.69
C ARG A 136 16.81 -7.96 -4.35
N LEU A 137 16.95 -9.03 -3.57
CA LEU A 137 16.27 -9.13 -2.29
C LEU A 137 16.82 -8.15 -1.24
N PRO A 138 18.15 -7.99 -1.06
CA PRO A 138 18.70 -6.90 -0.26
C PRO A 138 18.25 -5.51 -0.70
N TRP A 139 18.15 -5.26 -2.00
CA TRP A 139 17.65 -3.99 -2.54
C TRP A 139 16.20 -3.73 -2.12
N VAL A 140 15.31 -4.73 -2.22
CA VAL A 140 13.92 -4.62 -1.78
C VAL A 140 13.83 -4.34 -0.28
N ILE A 141 14.63 -5.05 0.53
CA ILE A 141 14.69 -4.82 1.99
C ILE A 141 15.18 -3.41 2.28
N GLY A 142 16.24 -2.95 1.62
CA GLY A 142 16.77 -1.60 1.81
C GLY A 142 15.76 -0.50 1.49
N LEU A 143 15.03 -0.66 0.37
CA LEU A 143 13.91 0.22 0.00
C LEU A 143 12.81 0.21 1.07
N GLY A 144 12.40 -0.99 1.48
CA GLY A 144 11.37 -1.22 2.49
C GLY A 144 11.69 -0.57 3.84
N THR A 145 12.89 -0.82 4.35
CA THR A 145 13.38 -0.25 5.60
C THR A 145 13.42 1.27 5.54
N ALA A 146 13.96 1.85 4.47
CA ALA A 146 14.04 3.31 4.32
C ALA A 146 12.65 3.97 4.27
N LEU A 147 11.71 3.37 3.54
CA LEU A 147 10.32 3.83 3.52
C LEU A 147 9.68 3.71 4.92
N LEU A 148 9.85 2.57 5.60
CA LEU A 148 9.26 2.36 6.93
C LEU A 148 9.80 3.37 7.94
N THR A 149 11.10 3.57 7.99
CA THR A 149 11.72 4.57 8.87
C THR A 149 11.23 5.98 8.54
N GLY A 150 11.13 6.32 7.26
CA GLY A 150 10.58 7.60 6.82
C GLY A 150 9.12 7.80 7.24
N MET A 151 8.29 6.75 7.12
CA MET A 151 6.89 6.76 7.55
C MET A 151 6.75 6.94 9.07
N VAL A 152 7.55 6.22 9.86
CA VAL A 152 7.57 6.36 11.33
C VAL A 152 7.96 7.80 11.72
N ALA A 153 9.01 8.34 11.11
CA ALA A 153 9.46 9.71 11.37
C ALA A 153 8.41 10.74 10.96
N ALA A 154 7.75 10.54 9.82
CA ALA A 154 6.68 11.39 9.34
C ALA A 154 5.46 11.34 10.26
N THR A 155 5.03 10.16 10.73
CA THR A 155 3.95 10.01 11.71
C THR A 155 4.26 10.76 13.00
N ALA A 156 5.47 10.62 13.55
CA ALA A 156 5.88 11.34 14.75
C ALA A 156 5.84 12.85 14.52
N THR A 157 6.41 13.31 13.39
CA THR A 157 6.43 14.73 13.01
C THR A 157 5.01 15.29 12.86
N GLY A 158 4.14 14.58 12.16
CA GLY A 158 2.74 14.93 11.98
C GLY A 158 1.97 15.04 13.30
N TYR A 159 2.17 14.08 14.20
CA TYR A 159 1.54 14.09 15.53
C TYR A 159 1.98 15.28 16.39
N LEU A 160 3.27 15.62 16.36
CA LEU A 160 3.83 16.74 17.12
C LEU A 160 3.42 18.10 16.54
N LEU A 161 3.33 18.21 15.21
CA LEU A 161 2.93 19.43 14.51
C LEU A 161 1.41 19.64 14.49
N ALA A 162 0.62 18.61 14.75
CA ALA A 162 -0.84 18.67 14.73
C ALA A 162 -1.45 19.71 15.66
N GLY A 163 -0.80 20.01 16.79
CA GLY A 163 -1.23 21.10 17.68
C GLY A 163 -1.17 22.51 17.05
N ARG A 164 -0.56 22.63 15.85
CA ARG A 164 -0.45 23.87 15.08
C ARG A 164 -1.11 23.80 13.71
N LEU A 165 -1.65 22.63 13.32
CA LEU A 165 -2.26 22.41 12.01
C LEU A 165 -3.78 22.54 12.11
N PRO A 166 -4.45 23.32 11.24
CA PRO A 166 -5.90 23.28 11.12
C PRO A 166 -6.38 21.85 10.78
N VAL A 167 -7.50 21.42 11.35
CA VAL A 167 -8.08 20.07 11.14
C VAL A 167 -8.25 19.74 9.65
N ALA A 168 -8.64 20.71 8.83
CA ALA A 168 -8.77 20.56 7.38
C ALA A 168 -7.45 20.16 6.71
N LEU A 169 -6.32 20.71 7.17
CA LEU A 169 -5.01 20.41 6.61
C LEU A 169 -4.57 18.98 6.97
N ALA A 170 -4.82 18.55 8.21
CA ALA A 170 -4.58 17.16 8.62
C ALA A 170 -5.38 16.16 7.76
N ALA A 171 -6.66 16.44 7.51
CA ALA A 171 -7.51 15.61 6.65
C ALA A 171 -6.99 15.56 5.20
N THR A 172 -6.56 16.69 4.64
CA THR A 172 -5.95 16.70 3.29
C THR A 172 -4.66 15.89 3.22
N LEU A 173 -3.82 15.97 4.26
CA LEU A 173 -2.57 15.20 4.33
C LEU A 173 -2.83 13.69 4.31
N VAL A 174 -3.80 13.18 5.08
CA VAL A 174 -4.18 11.75 5.07
C VAL A 174 -4.65 11.31 3.68
N LEU A 175 -5.33 12.19 2.94
CA LEU A 175 -5.87 11.90 1.62
C LEU A 175 -4.82 11.89 0.49
N PHE A 176 -3.57 12.30 0.73
CA PHE A 176 -2.53 12.31 -0.31
C PHE A 176 -2.25 10.92 -0.88
N THR A 177 -2.14 9.88 -0.05
CA THR A 177 -1.88 8.51 -0.53
C THR A 177 -3.04 7.96 -1.37
N PRO A 178 -4.31 8.01 -0.92
CA PRO A 178 -5.45 7.65 -1.76
C PRO A 178 -5.53 8.46 -3.06
N ALA A 179 -5.30 9.77 -2.99
CA ALA A 179 -5.31 10.64 -4.17
C ALA A 179 -4.20 10.28 -5.15
N PHE A 180 -2.98 10.04 -4.67
CA PHE A 180 -1.86 9.61 -5.49
C PHE A 180 -2.13 8.26 -6.16
N PHE A 181 -2.63 7.27 -5.43
CA PHE A 181 -2.98 5.98 -6.03
C PHE A 181 -4.13 6.10 -7.02
N PHE A 182 -5.11 6.97 -6.77
CA PHE A 182 -6.19 7.24 -7.71
C PHE A 182 -5.66 7.89 -8.99
N ILE A 183 -4.79 8.90 -8.87
CA ILE A 183 -4.14 9.54 -10.03
C ILE A 183 -3.26 8.53 -10.79
N ALA A 184 -2.46 7.72 -10.09
CA ALA A 184 -1.64 6.68 -10.71
C ALA A 184 -2.50 5.60 -11.40
N LEU A 185 -3.67 5.27 -10.85
CA LEU A 185 -4.63 4.36 -11.47
C LEU A 185 -5.21 4.95 -12.76
N LEU A 186 -5.55 6.25 -12.75
CA LEU A 186 -6.01 6.98 -13.93
C LEU A 186 -4.92 7.06 -15.02
N ASP A 187 -3.69 7.38 -14.64
CA ASP A 187 -2.54 7.45 -15.56
C ASP A 187 -2.20 6.07 -16.17
N GLY A 188 -2.37 5.01 -15.38
CA GLY A 188 -2.16 3.63 -15.84
C GLY A 188 -3.26 3.07 -16.76
N ALA A 189 -4.42 3.73 -16.87
CA ALA A 189 -5.57 3.24 -17.62
C ALA A 189 -5.36 3.41 -19.14
N ARG A 190 -5.04 2.30 -19.82
CA ARG A 190 -4.70 2.30 -21.27
C ARG A 190 -5.85 1.85 -22.16
N HIS A 191 -6.81 1.09 -21.61
CA HIS A 191 -7.89 0.45 -22.37
C HIS A 191 -9.25 0.94 -21.88
N ARG A 192 -10.27 0.91 -22.76
CA ARG A 192 -11.65 1.28 -22.40
C ARG A 192 -12.20 0.48 -21.21
N ALA A 193 -11.77 -0.78 -21.06
CA ALA A 193 -12.14 -1.63 -19.93
C ALA A 193 -11.58 -1.08 -18.59
N ASP A 194 -10.38 -0.50 -18.59
CA ASP A 194 -9.75 0.08 -17.41
C ASP A 194 -10.58 1.29 -16.93
N TRP A 195 -10.92 2.19 -17.86
CA TRP A 195 -11.77 3.35 -17.58
C TRP A 195 -13.18 2.97 -17.11
N LEU A 196 -13.79 1.94 -17.70
CA LEU A 196 -15.08 1.42 -17.27
C LEU A 196 -15.02 0.84 -15.85
N ALA A 197 -13.94 0.13 -15.51
CA ALA A 197 -13.75 -0.41 -14.15
C ALA A 197 -13.61 0.72 -13.13
N ILE A 198 -12.84 1.77 -13.46
CA ILE A 198 -12.64 2.95 -12.62
C ILE A 198 -13.97 3.69 -12.41
N ALA A 199 -14.70 3.97 -13.48
CA ALA A 199 -15.98 4.67 -13.42
C ALA A 199 -17.04 3.86 -12.66
N ALA A 200 -17.15 2.56 -12.93
CA ALA A 200 -18.07 1.68 -12.24
C ALA A 200 -17.76 1.62 -10.73
N GLY A 201 -16.48 1.47 -10.36
CA GLY A 201 -16.07 1.49 -8.96
C GLY A 201 -16.35 2.83 -8.26
N ALA A 202 -16.05 3.96 -8.93
CA ALA A 202 -16.27 5.30 -8.38
C ALA A 202 -17.75 5.64 -8.17
N LEU A 203 -18.63 5.20 -9.08
CA LEU A 203 -20.07 5.42 -8.98
C LEU A 203 -20.77 4.42 -8.04
N ALA A 204 -20.35 3.15 -8.08
CA ALA A 204 -20.94 2.11 -7.24
C ALA A 204 -20.56 2.26 -5.77
N GLY A 205 -19.37 2.79 -5.46
CA GLY A 205 -18.90 2.95 -4.08
C GLY A 205 -19.87 3.71 -3.16
N PRO A 206 -20.25 4.96 -3.47
CA PRO A 206 -21.21 5.73 -2.68
C PRO A 206 -22.58 5.06 -2.57
N ALA A 207 -23.07 4.46 -3.66
CA ALA A 207 -24.36 3.77 -3.67
C ALA A 207 -24.35 2.51 -2.79
N LEU A 208 -23.30 1.70 -2.88
CA LEU A 208 -23.13 0.48 -2.08
C LEU A 208 -22.90 0.77 -0.61
N ARG A 209 -22.27 1.91 -0.26
CA ARG A 209 -22.12 2.35 1.13
C ARG A 209 -23.46 2.59 1.83
N ILE A 210 -24.46 3.10 1.11
CA ILE A 210 -25.81 3.33 1.66
C ILE A 210 -26.49 1.99 1.95
N VAL A 211 -26.28 0.99 1.09
CA VAL A 211 -26.96 -0.29 1.16
C VAL A 211 -26.25 -1.21 2.15
N TRP A 212 -24.96 -1.52 1.97
CA TRP A 212 -24.16 -2.44 2.78
C TRP A 212 -22.85 -1.78 3.28
N PRO A 213 -22.92 -0.99 4.36
CA PRO A 213 -21.73 -0.40 4.98
C PRO A 213 -20.71 -1.48 5.37
N GLY A 214 -19.45 -1.35 4.91
CA GLY A 214 -18.35 -2.25 5.27
C GLY A 214 -17.98 -3.30 4.22
N PHE A 215 -18.91 -3.67 3.33
CA PHE A 215 -18.63 -4.49 2.13
C PHE A 215 -18.61 -3.66 0.84
N ASP A 216 -18.95 -2.38 0.94
CA ASP A 216 -19.04 -1.41 -0.15
C ASP A 216 -17.78 -1.34 -1.01
N MET A 217 -16.59 -1.23 -0.41
CA MET A 217 -15.34 -1.22 -1.19
C MET A 217 -15.04 -2.55 -1.89
N LEU A 218 -15.32 -3.68 -1.24
CA LEU A 218 -15.11 -5.01 -1.82
C LEU A 218 -16.06 -5.24 -3.00
N LEU A 219 -17.34 -4.94 -2.83
CA LEU A 219 -18.37 -5.12 -3.84
C LEU A 219 -18.22 -4.12 -4.99
N ALA A 220 -17.87 -2.87 -4.71
CA ALA A 220 -17.60 -1.88 -5.75
C ALA A 220 -16.37 -2.29 -6.58
N GLY A 221 -15.29 -2.72 -5.92
CA GLY A 221 -14.06 -3.14 -6.61
C GLY A 221 -14.23 -4.44 -7.39
N LEU A 222 -14.73 -5.49 -6.74
CA LEU A 222 -14.90 -6.81 -7.37
C LEU A 222 -16.04 -6.79 -8.39
N GLY A 223 -17.18 -6.21 -8.04
CA GLY A 223 -18.34 -6.12 -8.92
C GLY A 223 -18.09 -5.21 -10.12
N GLY A 224 -17.57 -4.00 -9.87
CA GLY A 224 -17.21 -3.05 -10.92
C GLY A 224 -16.11 -3.60 -11.86
N GLY A 225 -15.06 -4.20 -11.29
CA GLY A 225 -13.99 -4.83 -12.06
C GLY A 225 -14.48 -6.03 -12.89
N THR A 226 -15.34 -6.88 -12.32
CA THR A 226 -15.91 -8.05 -13.02
C THR A 226 -16.83 -7.62 -14.15
N LEU A 227 -17.71 -6.64 -13.92
CA LEU A 227 -18.59 -6.09 -14.95
C LEU A 227 -17.78 -5.46 -16.09
N ALA A 228 -16.77 -4.65 -15.77
CA ALA A 228 -15.90 -4.04 -16.77
C ALA A 228 -15.11 -5.08 -17.57
N PHE A 229 -14.63 -6.14 -16.92
CA PHE A 229 -13.98 -7.26 -17.61
C PHE A 229 -14.91 -7.99 -18.57
N LEU A 230 -16.15 -8.30 -18.13
CA LEU A 230 -17.15 -8.97 -18.96
C LEU A 230 -17.56 -8.10 -20.16
N ILE A 231 -17.79 -6.80 -19.95
CA ILE A 231 -18.12 -5.85 -21.01
C ILE A 231 -16.95 -5.74 -22.00
N GLY A 232 -15.71 -5.63 -21.51
CA GLY A 232 -14.51 -5.59 -22.34
C GLY A 232 -14.30 -6.87 -23.16
N ARG A 233 -14.61 -8.03 -22.58
CA ARG A 233 -14.53 -9.34 -23.27
C ARG A 233 -15.59 -9.48 -24.36
N LEU A 234 -16.82 -9.05 -24.09
CA LEU A 234 -17.93 -9.07 -25.06
C LEU A 234 -17.72 -8.07 -26.21
N GLY A 235 -17.05 -6.94 -25.94
CA GLY A 235 -16.67 -5.97 -26.97
C GLY A 235 -15.57 -6.47 -27.91
N ARG A 236 -14.56 -7.20 -27.41
CA ARG A 236 -13.50 -7.81 -28.23
C ARG A 236 -14.01 -8.96 -29.11
N GLY A 237 -15.01 -9.72 -28.64
CA GLY A 237 -15.65 -10.78 -29.44
C GLY A 237 -16.46 -10.26 -30.63
N ARG A 238 -16.85 -8.97 -30.64
CA ARG A 238 -17.59 -8.34 -31.75
C ARG A 238 -16.68 -7.65 -32.77
N ALA A 239 -15.41 -7.39 -32.46
CA ALA A 239 -14.45 -6.75 -33.36
C ALA A 239 -13.62 -7.74 -34.21
N GLY A 240 -13.88 -9.05 -34.06
CA GLY A 240 -13.26 -10.14 -34.82
C GLY A 240 -14.24 -10.91 -35.72
N ARG A 241 -15.36 -10.29 -36.08
CA ARG A 241 -16.27 -10.69 -37.16
C ARG A 241 -16.38 -9.53 -38.14
#